data_AF-A0AAW7ANI8-F1
#
_entry.id   AF-A0AAW7ANI8-F1
#
_cell.length_a   1.000
_cell.length_b   1.000
_cell.length_c   1.000
_cell.angle_alpha   90.00
_cell.angle_beta   90.00
_cell.angle_gamma   90.00
#
_symmetry.space_group_name_H-M   'P 1'
#
loop_
_entity.id
_entity.type
_entity.pdbx_description
1 polymer ?
#
loop_
_entity_poly.entity_id
_entity_poly.type
_entity_poly.pdbx_seq_one_letter_code
_entity_poly.pdbx_strand_id
1 'polypeptide(L)'
;IGPKKRRNLLESRMKDVEDELQLVIVRDMWLTGFDVPSMHTMYIDKPMHGHNLMQAIARVNRVFKDKPGGLIVDYVGIAESLKEALKEYTDSDKDQTGVDTDKALEIMLMKYDVIQDMLYNHDYSDFESDKKSDRYNVISSTMDYVIGLGEEERQRFVNTVTELGKAFALCATEEAAQELNSEIA
;
A
#
# COMPACT_ATOMS: atom_id res chain seq x y z
N ILE A 1 1.03 30.46 9.61
CA ILE A 1 2.40 30.84 9.17
C ILE A 1 2.37 32.32 8.75
N GLY A 2 3.19 33.18 9.33
CA GLY A 2 3.09 34.65 9.25
C GLY A 2 3.36 35.30 7.86
N PRO A 3 4.04 36.47 7.80
CA PRO A 3 4.22 37.24 6.56
C PRO A 3 4.82 36.42 5.40
N LYS A 4 4.57 36.83 4.14
CA LYS A 4 5.04 36.12 2.92
C LYS A 4 6.54 35.77 2.96
N LYS A 5 7.39 36.68 3.43
CA LYS A 5 8.83 36.43 3.61
C LYS A 5 9.12 35.23 4.52
N ARG A 6 8.40 35.10 5.65
CA ARG A 6 8.59 33.99 6.59
C ARG A 6 8.13 32.66 6.00
N ARG A 7 7.08 32.67 5.17
CA ARG A 7 6.59 31.47 4.47
C ARG A 7 7.64 30.93 3.50
N ASN A 8 8.19 31.80 2.65
CA ASN A 8 9.23 31.42 1.69
C ASN A 8 10.51 30.92 2.38
N LEU A 9 10.88 31.53 3.51
CA LEU A 9 12.03 31.07 4.30
C LEU A 9 11.81 29.64 4.81
N LEU A 10 10.66 29.38 5.45
CA LEU A 10 10.34 28.03 5.95
C LEU A 10 10.23 27.02 4.80
N GLU A 11 9.72 27.44 3.65
CA GLU A 11 9.63 26.60 2.45
C GLU A 11 11.01 26.15 1.97
N SER A 12 11.95 27.09 1.89
CA SER A 12 13.33 26.82 1.49
C SER A 12 14.04 25.91 2.48
N ARG A 13 13.88 26.17 3.78
CA ARG A 13 14.48 25.37 4.84
C ARG A 13 13.96 23.94 4.85
N MET A 14 12.65 23.75 4.71
CA MET A 14 12.03 22.42 4.72
C MET A 14 12.39 21.58 3.48
N LYS A 15 12.79 22.21 2.36
CA LYS A 15 13.29 21.52 1.16
C LYS A 15 14.75 21.10 1.29
N ASP A 16 15.51 21.71 2.19
CA ASP A 16 16.90 21.38 2.44
C ASP A 16 16.98 20.21 3.42
N VAL A 17 17.56 19.10 2.95
CA VAL A 17 17.66 17.84 3.72
C VAL A 17 18.68 17.94 4.84
N GLU A 18 19.61 18.89 4.77
CA GLU A 18 20.65 19.11 5.77
C GLU A 18 20.25 20.19 6.80
N ASP A 19 19.07 20.80 6.66
CA ASP A 19 18.56 21.80 7.61
C ASP A 19 18.03 21.13 8.89
N GLU A 20 18.26 21.81 10.03
CA GLU A 20 17.75 21.40 11.35
C GLU A 20 16.22 21.41 11.46
N LEU A 21 15.51 22.07 10.53
CA LEU A 21 14.05 22.16 10.52
C LEU A 21 13.41 20.84 10.05
N GLN A 22 12.89 20.07 11.00
CA GLN A 22 12.30 18.75 10.73
C GLN A 22 10.76 18.70 10.80
N LEU A 23 10.12 19.70 11.41
CA LEU A 23 8.67 19.71 11.65
C LEU A 23 8.07 21.10 11.37
N VAL A 24 6.94 21.12 10.65
CA VAL A 24 6.15 22.34 10.44
C VAL A 24 4.67 22.04 10.66
N ILE A 25 4.04 22.88 11.48
CA ILE A 25 2.59 22.83 11.72
C ILE A 25 1.91 23.82 10.78
N VAL A 26 0.99 23.30 9.97
CA VAL A 26 0.23 24.06 8.97
C VAL A 26 -1.26 23.81 9.14
N ARG A 27 -2.10 24.74 8.65
CA ARG A 27 -3.57 24.59 8.64
C ARG A 27 -4.08 24.28 7.23
N ASP A 28 -3.84 25.20 6.31
CA ASP A 28 -4.32 25.13 4.92
C ASP A 28 -3.18 25.28 3.91
N MET A 29 -2.09 25.95 4.30
CA MET A 29 -0.94 26.14 3.43
C MET A 29 -0.12 24.86 3.34
N TRP A 30 0.51 24.67 2.19
CA TRP A 30 1.36 23.51 1.87
C TRP A 30 0.62 22.18 1.69
N LEU A 31 -0.70 22.15 1.93
CA LEU A 31 -1.58 21.08 1.47
C LEU A 31 -1.72 21.09 -0.06
N THR A 32 -1.56 22.26 -0.69
CA THR A 32 -1.50 22.45 -2.15
C THR A 32 -0.25 23.24 -2.55
N GLY A 33 0.26 23.02 -3.78
CA GLY A 33 1.43 23.70 -4.37
C GLY A 33 2.82 23.45 -3.76
N PHE A 34 2.95 22.91 -2.55
CA PHE A 34 4.24 22.64 -1.89
C PHE A 34 4.72 21.19 -2.13
N ASP A 35 5.97 21.01 -2.57
CA ASP A 35 6.52 19.70 -2.91
C ASP A 35 7.88 19.51 -2.23
N VAL A 36 8.00 18.45 -1.44
CA VAL A 36 9.20 18.07 -0.69
C VAL A 36 9.32 16.55 -0.77
N PRO A 37 10.08 16.01 -1.74
CA PRO A 37 10.19 14.55 -1.92
C PRO A 37 10.74 13.81 -0.70
N SER A 38 11.60 14.46 0.08
CA SER A 38 12.16 13.93 1.34
C SER A 38 11.16 13.84 2.48
N MET A 39 9.98 14.46 2.38
CA MET A 39 8.96 14.41 3.42
C MET A 39 8.42 12.99 3.55
N HIS A 40 8.67 12.35 4.69
CA HIS A 40 8.26 10.97 4.94
C HIS A 40 6.94 10.85 5.72
N THR A 41 6.65 11.76 6.65
CA THR A 41 5.52 11.62 7.59
C THR A 41 4.61 12.84 7.58
N MET A 42 3.30 12.61 7.56
CA MET A 42 2.27 13.64 7.76
C MET A 42 1.34 13.25 8.90
N TYR A 43 1.15 14.17 9.84
CA TYR A 43 0.20 14.06 10.93
C TYR A 43 -1.07 14.84 10.56
N ILE A 44 -2.22 14.20 10.67
CA ILE A 44 -3.51 14.79 10.28
C ILE A 44 -4.39 14.92 11.53
N ASP A 45 -4.68 16.17 11.86
CA ASP A 45 -5.63 16.59 12.90
C ASP A 45 -6.68 17.55 12.32
N LYS A 46 -7.15 17.25 11.10
CA LYS A 46 -8.16 18.05 10.39
C LYS A 46 -9.02 17.15 9.54
N PRO A 47 -10.36 17.28 9.58
CA PRO A 47 -11.23 16.55 8.65
C PRO A 47 -10.90 16.96 7.21
N MET A 48 -10.56 15.96 6.39
CA MET A 48 -10.24 16.10 4.97
C MET A 48 -10.98 15.02 4.20
N HIS A 49 -11.53 15.38 3.04
CA HIS A 49 -12.35 14.50 2.22
C HIS A 49 -11.97 14.61 0.73
N GLY A 50 -12.25 13.55 -0.02
CA GLY A 50 -12.11 13.51 -1.47
C GLY A 50 -10.73 13.92 -1.97
N HIS A 51 -10.73 14.78 -2.99
CA HIS A 51 -9.53 15.22 -3.70
C HIS A 51 -8.45 15.88 -2.82
N ASN A 52 -8.85 16.66 -1.81
CA ASN A 52 -7.89 17.33 -0.92
C ASN A 52 -7.10 16.31 -0.08
N LEU A 53 -7.76 15.23 0.35
CA LEU A 53 -7.12 14.15 1.09
C LEU A 53 -6.15 13.38 0.19
N MET A 54 -6.58 13.01 -1.02
CA MET A 54 -5.74 12.33 -2.01
C MET A 54 -4.49 13.14 -2.38
N GLN A 55 -4.64 14.45 -2.59
CA GLN A 55 -3.52 15.34 -2.88
C GLN A 55 -2.52 15.42 -1.72
N ALA A 56 -3.01 15.41 -0.47
CA ALA A 56 -2.14 15.42 0.71
C ALA A 56 -1.34 14.11 0.82
N ILE A 57 -1.99 12.95 0.63
CA ILE A 57 -1.35 11.63 0.71
C ILE A 57 -0.30 11.44 -0.39
N ALA A 58 -0.64 11.80 -1.63
CA ALA A 58 0.27 11.66 -2.77
C ALA A 58 1.59 12.45 -2.58
N ARG A 59 1.56 13.57 -1.83
CA ARG A 59 2.76 14.35 -1.50
C ARG A 59 3.69 13.63 -0.55
N VAL A 60 3.13 12.92 0.42
CA VAL A 60 3.91 12.13 1.39
C VAL A 60 4.48 10.88 0.73
N ASN A 61 3.84 10.36 -0.32
CA ASN A 61 4.32 9.18 -1.05
C ASN A 61 5.22 9.50 -2.26
N ARG A 62 5.91 10.65 -2.28
CA ARG A 62 6.94 10.94 -3.28
C ARG A 62 8.18 10.06 -3.08
N VAL A 63 8.68 9.49 -4.18
CA VAL A 63 9.92 8.69 -4.21
C VAL A 63 11.12 9.59 -3.92
N PHE A 64 11.97 9.18 -2.97
CA PHE A 64 13.18 9.91 -2.61
C PHE A 64 14.21 8.99 -1.96
N LYS A 65 15.38 8.79 -2.59
CA LYS A 65 16.46 7.91 -2.09
C LYS A 65 15.90 6.54 -1.66
N ASP A 66 16.32 6.04 -0.49
CA ASP A 66 15.92 4.76 0.09
C ASP A 66 14.64 4.84 0.92
N LYS A 67 13.79 5.86 0.70
CA LYS A 67 12.53 6.03 1.42
C LYS A 67 11.55 4.90 1.03
N PRO A 68 11.14 4.02 1.97
CA PRO A 68 10.31 2.86 1.65
C PRO A 68 8.86 3.22 1.32
N GLY A 69 8.40 4.41 1.73
CA GLY A 69 7.05 4.90 1.48
C GLY A 69 6.74 6.16 2.29
N GLY A 70 5.52 6.66 2.18
CA GLY A 70 4.99 7.74 3.03
C GLY A 70 4.20 7.21 4.24
N LEU A 71 4.41 7.77 5.42
CA LEU A 71 3.65 7.47 6.63
C LEU A 71 2.60 8.55 6.91
N ILE A 72 1.33 8.15 7.01
CA ILE A 72 0.23 9.01 7.45
C ILE A 72 -0.19 8.62 8.86
N VAL A 73 -0.22 9.59 9.77
CA VAL A 73 -0.71 9.41 11.14
C VAL A 73 -1.99 10.20 11.29
N ASP A 74 -3.09 9.51 11.52
CA ASP A 74 -4.44 10.07 11.59
C ASP A 74 -4.98 10.07 13.02
N TYR A 75 -5.41 11.24 13.50
CA TYR A 75 -6.04 11.42 14.81
C TYR A 75 -7.56 11.69 14.74
N VAL A 76 -8.12 11.88 13.54
CA VAL A 76 -9.52 12.30 13.32
C VAL A 76 -10.39 11.16 12.77
N GLY A 77 -9.79 10.14 12.15
CA GLY A 77 -10.52 9.01 11.57
C GLY A 77 -10.85 9.21 10.08
N ILE A 78 -9.87 9.64 9.29
CA ILE A 78 -9.98 9.86 7.84
C ILE A 78 -9.99 8.57 7.01
N ALA A 79 -9.85 7.39 7.61
CA ALA A 79 -9.76 6.11 6.90
C ALA A 79 -10.96 5.83 5.98
N GLU A 80 -12.18 6.14 6.43
CA GLU A 80 -13.39 5.97 5.61
C GLU A 80 -13.43 6.94 4.43
N SER A 81 -13.10 8.22 4.68
CA SER A 81 -12.97 9.23 3.63
C SER A 81 -11.85 8.94 2.64
N LEU A 82 -10.78 8.27 3.08
CA LEU A 82 -9.72 7.78 2.20
C LEU A 82 -10.23 6.66 1.30
N LYS A 83 -10.96 5.70 1.87
CA LYS A 83 -11.58 4.59 1.12
C LYS A 83 -12.55 5.10 0.06
N GLU A 84 -13.37 6.09 0.40
CA GLU A 84 -14.28 6.75 -0.55
C GLU A 84 -13.53 7.51 -1.64
N ALA A 85 -12.53 8.31 -1.26
CA ALA A 85 -11.74 9.09 -2.22
C ALA A 85 -10.95 8.20 -3.19
N LEU A 86 -10.45 7.04 -2.73
CA LEU A 86 -9.80 6.05 -3.59
C LEU A 86 -10.76 5.45 -4.62
N LYS A 87 -12.01 5.17 -4.22
CA LYS A 87 -13.05 4.68 -5.15
C LYS A 87 -13.39 5.69 -6.24
N GLU A 88 -13.57 6.97 -5.88
CA GLU A 88 -13.82 8.04 -6.84
C GLU A 88 -12.67 8.22 -7.82
N TYR A 89 -11.43 8.08 -7.33
CA TYR A 89 -10.23 8.14 -8.17
C TYR A 89 -10.20 6.96 -9.17
N THR A 90 -10.48 5.73 -8.73
CA THR A 90 -10.53 4.56 -9.62
C THR A 90 -11.66 4.61 -10.66
N ASP A 91 -12.81 5.22 -10.35
CA ASP A 91 -13.92 5.30 -11.30
C ASP A 91 -13.72 6.41 -12.36
N SER A 92 -12.98 7.47 -12.03
CA SER A 92 -12.71 8.59 -12.94
C SER A 92 -11.46 8.40 -13.81
N ASP A 93 -10.53 7.53 -13.41
CA ASP A 93 -9.32 7.18 -14.17
C ASP A 93 -9.49 5.92 -15.08
N LYS A 94 -10.70 5.33 -15.13
CA LYS A 94 -11.04 4.22 -16.05
C LYS A 94 -10.74 4.53 -17.53
N ASP A 95 -10.78 5.80 -17.94
CA ASP A 95 -10.58 6.22 -19.32
C ASP A 95 -9.16 6.73 -19.64
N GLN A 96 -8.28 6.98 -18.65
CA GLN A 96 -6.92 7.50 -18.91
C GLN A 96 -5.78 6.70 -18.26
N THR A 97 -6.04 5.86 -17.28
CA THR A 97 -5.09 4.86 -16.79
C THR A 97 -5.73 3.49 -16.93
N GLY A 98 -5.73 2.96 -18.15
CA GLY A 98 -6.03 1.55 -18.37
C GLY A 98 -4.93 0.70 -17.74
N VAL A 99 -4.93 0.54 -16.41
CA VAL A 99 -4.50 -0.71 -15.82
C VAL A 99 -5.51 -1.70 -16.35
N ASP A 100 -5.07 -2.45 -17.35
CA ASP A 100 -5.85 -3.51 -17.96
C ASP A 100 -6.17 -4.52 -16.85
N THR A 101 -7.35 -4.38 -16.26
CA THR A 101 -7.82 -5.19 -15.12
C THR A 101 -7.87 -6.65 -15.52
N ASP A 102 -8.17 -6.94 -16.79
CA ASP A 102 -8.11 -8.28 -17.37
C ASP A 102 -6.68 -8.83 -17.34
N LYS A 103 -5.67 -8.03 -17.72
CA LYS A 103 -4.24 -8.43 -17.56
C LYS A 103 -3.82 -8.57 -16.10
N ALA A 104 -4.30 -7.71 -15.21
CA ALA A 104 -4.00 -7.83 -13.79
C ALA A 104 -4.59 -9.12 -13.21
N LEU A 105 -5.80 -9.48 -13.62
CA LEU A 105 -6.45 -10.74 -13.28
C LEU A 105 -5.69 -11.94 -13.86
N GLU A 106 -5.25 -11.89 -15.12
CA GLU A 106 -4.44 -12.94 -15.75
C GLU A 106 -3.13 -13.17 -14.99
N ILE A 107 -2.43 -12.09 -14.62
CA ILE A 107 -1.21 -12.16 -13.81
C ILE A 107 -1.51 -12.72 -12.42
N MET A 108 -2.60 -12.30 -11.78
CA MET A 108 -3.01 -12.80 -10.47
C MET A 108 -3.22 -14.32 -10.49
N LEU A 109 -4.02 -14.81 -11.45
CA LEU A 109 -4.32 -16.24 -11.61
C LEU A 109 -3.04 -17.04 -11.93
N MET A 110 -2.19 -16.54 -12.84
CA MET A 110 -0.90 -17.18 -13.14
C MET A 110 -0.02 -17.31 -11.88
N LYS A 111 0.06 -16.26 -11.06
CA LYS A 111 0.88 -16.29 -9.84
C LYS A 111 0.27 -17.19 -8.77
N TYR A 112 -1.05 -17.24 -8.70
CA TYR A 112 -1.79 -18.14 -7.83
C TYR A 112 -1.48 -19.60 -8.17
N ASP A 113 -1.55 -19.97 -9.46
CA ASP A 113 -1.20 -21.32 -9.93
C ASP A 113 0.25 -21.69 -9.59
N VAL A 114 1.20 -20.76 -9.74
CA VAL A 114 2.60 -21.00 -9.35
C VAL A 114 2.72 -21.27 -7.85
N ILE A 115 1.99 -20.55 -7.00
CA ILE A 115 2.00 -20.78 -5.55
C ILE A 115 1.38 -22.15 -5.23
N GLN A 116 0.28 -22.51 -5.88
CA GLN A 116 -0.34 -23.84 -5.74
C GLN A 116 0.63 -24.95 -6.13
N ASP A 117 1.34 -24.82 -7.25
CA ASP A 117 2.36 -25.77 -7.69
C ASP A 117 3.51 -25.91 -6.68
N MET A 118 3.98 -24.78 -6.12
CA MET A 118 5.04 -24.78 -5.10
C MET A 118 4.59 -25.49 -3.81
N LEU A 119 3.31 -25.34 -3.45
CA LEU A 119 2.71 -25.95 -2.27
C LEU A 119 2.06 -27.32 -2.53
N TYR A 120 2.17 -27.87 -3.74
CA TYR A 120 1.45 -29.09 -4.15
C TYR A 120 1.64 -30.30 -3.22
N ASN A 121 2.83 -30.46 -2.63
CA ASN A 121 3.14 -31.56 -1.70
C ASN A 121 2.91 -31.20 -0.22
N HIS A 122 2.26 -30.07 0.06
CA HIS A 122 2.01 -29.58 1.41
C HIS A 122 0.51 -29.40 1.62
N ASP A 123 -0.05 -30.13 2.58
CA ASP A 123 -1.46 -29.98 2.95
C ASP A 123 -1.62 -28.80 3.92
N TYR A 124 -2.36 -27.79 3.48
CA TYR A 124 -2.69 -26.61 4.26
C TYR A 124 -4.21 -26.43 4.45
N SER A 125 -5.01 -27.47 4.19
CA SER A 125 -6.49 -27.42 4.23
C SER A 125 -7.03 -26.98 5.60
N ASP A 126 -6.31 -27.30 6.68
CA ASP A 126 -6.68 -26.94 8.06
C ASP A 126 -6.56 -25.43 8.34
N PHE A 127 -6.10 -24.61 7.39
CA PHE A 127 -6.06 -23.14 7.51
C PHE A 127 -7.47 -22.53 7.68
N GLU A 128 -8.49 -23.17 7.12
CA GLU A 128 -9.90 -22.76 7.27
C GLU A 128 -10.56 -23.28 8.55
N SER A 129 -9.84 -24.03 9.40
CA SER A 129 -10.39 -24.57 10.64
C SER A 129 -10.84 -23.46 11.61
N ASP A 130 -11.99 -23.65 12.26
CA ASP A 130 -12.50 -22.77 13.32
C ASP A 130 -11.56 -22.70 14.54
N LYS A 131 -10.65 -23.66 14.68
CA LYS A 131 -9.72 -23.75 15.80
C LYS A 131 -8.44 -22.98 15.52
N LYS A 132 -8.18 -21.96 16.34
CA LYS A 132 -6.95 -21.16 16.28
C LYS A 132 -5.65 -22.00 16.35
N SER A 133 -5.67 -23.11 17.09
CA SER A 133 -4.52 -24.03 17.19
C SER A 133 -4.17 -24.63 15.83
N ASP A 134 -5.17 -25.04 15.07
CA ASP A 134 -5.01 -25.77 13.83
C ASP A 134 -4.50 -24.81 12.75
N ARG A 135 -5.09 -23.60 12.69
CA ARG A 135 -4.60 -22.50 11.84
C ARG A 135 -3.14 -22.14 12.12
N TYR A 136 -2.76 -22.03 13.38
CA TYR A 136 -1.37 -21.73 13.77
C TYR A 136 -0.41 -22.85 13.34
N ASN A 137 -0.80 -24.11 13.56
CA ASN A 137 0.00 -25.26 13.17
C ASN A 137 0.22 -25.32 11.66
N VAL A 138 -0.82 -25.02 10.87
CA VAL A 138 -0.72 -24.95 9.41
C VAL A 138 0.21 -23.81 8.97
N ILE A 139 0.09 -22.62 9.54
CA ILE A 139 1.00 -21.51 9.21
C ILE A 139 2.46 -21.90 9.50
N SER A 140 2.70 -22.52 10.66
CA SER A 140 4.05 -22.97 11.04
C SER A 140 4.56 -24.06 10.10
N SER A 141 3.74 -25.06 9.79
CA SER A 141 4.14 -26.18 8.92
C SER A 141 4.38 -25.71 7.47
N THR A 142 3.57 -24.79 6.96
CA THR A 142 3.78 -24.17 5.64
C THR A 142 5.06 -23.34 5.62
N MET A 143 5.36 -22.61 6.70
CA MET A 143 6.60 -21.84 6.81
C MET A 143 7.82 -22.77 6.81
N ASP A 144 7.78 -23.86 7.58
CA ASP A 144 8.83 -24.87 7.60
C ASP A 144 9.00 -25.57 6.24
N TYR A 145 7.90 -25.88 5.55
CA TYR A 145 7.92 -26.44 4.21
C TYR A 145 8.60 -25.50 3.20
N VAL A 146 8.20 -24.23 3.15
CA VAL A 146 8.79 -23.22 2.25
C VAL A 146 10.27 -22.99 2.56
N ILE A 147 10.67 -22.99 3.83
CA ILE A 147 12.09 -22.93 4.22
C ILE A 147 12.84 -24.18 3.74
N GLY A 148 12.21 -25.35 3.80
CA GLY A 148 12.75 -26.63 3.35
C GLY A 148 13.00 -26.75 1.84
N LEU A 149 12.38 -25.91 1.01
CA LEU A 149 12.58 -25.88 -0.45
C LEU A 149 13.96 -25.32 -0.87
N GLY A 150 14.71 -24.71 0.05
CA GLY A 150 16.00 -24.08 -0.22
C GLY A 150 15.90 -22.58 -0.49
N GLU A 151 17.04 -21.87 -0.46
CA GLU A 151 17.04 -20.39 -0.52
C GLU A 151 16.46 -19.82 -1.82
N GLU A 152 16.77 -20.42 -2.97
CA GLU A 152 16.29 -19.95 -4.27
C GLU A 152 14.76 -20.07 -4.40
N GLU A 153 14.20 -21.25 -4.09
CA GLU A 153 12.75 -21.47 -4.15
C GLU A 153 12.00 -20.70 -3.07
N ARG A 154 12.58 -20.54 -1.87
CA ARG A 154 12.02 -19.66 -0.84
C ARG A 154 11.94 -18.21 -1.32
N GLN A 155 13.01 -17.69 -1.95
CA GLN A 155 12.99 -16.33 -2.48
C GLN A 155 11.98 -16.19 -3.61
N ARG A 156 11.87 -17.21 -4.47
CA ARG A 156 10.85 -17.28 -5.53
C ARG A 156 9.43 -17.27 -4.95
N PHE A 157 9.18 -18.00 -3.87
CA PHE A 157 7.88 -18.01 -3.19
C PHE A 157 7.51 -16.62 -2.67
N VAL A 158 8.42 -15.98 -1.91
CA VAL A 158 8.19 -14.64 -1.35
C VAL A 158 7.94 -13.60 -2.44
N ASN A 159 8.72 -13.65 -3.53
CA ASN A 159 8.52 -12.76 -4.67
C ASN A 159 7.17 -12.99 -5.35
N THR A 160 6.77 -14.26 -5.53
CA THR A 160 5.51 -14.63 -6.19
C THR A 160 4.30 -14.21 -5.37
N VAL A 161 4.32 -14.42 -4.04
CA VAL A 161 3.27 -13.92 -3.12
C VAL A 161 3.18 -12.40 -3.15
N THR A 162 4.32 -11.71 -3.19
CA THR A 162 4.36 -10.24 -3.28
C THR A 162 3.77 -9.74 -4.60
N GLU A 163 4.08 -10.39 -5.72
CA GLU A 163 3.54 -10.05 -7.04
C GLU A 163 2.04 -10.34 -7.13
N LEU A 164 1.59 -11.48 -6.58
CA LEU A 164 0.18 -11.82 -6.48
C LEU A 164 -0.60 -10.76 -5.70
N GLY A 165 -0.12 -10.35 -4.53
CA GLY A 165 -0.78 -9.31 -3.72
C GLY A 165 -0.88 -7.96 -4.44
N LYS A 166 0.13 -7.60 -5.24
CA LYS A 166 0.08 -6.40 -6.09
C LYS A 166 -0.95 -6.53 -7.21
N ALA A 167 -1.01 -7.68 -7.88
CA ALA A 167 -1.98 -7.93 -8.95
C ALA A 167 -3.41 -7.94 -8.40
N PHE A 168 -3.63 -8.62 -7.27
CA PHE A 168 -4.91 -8.65 -6.56
C PHE A 168 -5.38 -7.24 -6.19
N ALA A 169 -4.51 -6.38 -5.66
CA ALA A 169 -4.87 -4.99 -5.34
C ALA A 169 -5.37 -4.18 -6.56
N LEU A 170 -4.99 -4.58 -7.78
CA LEU A 170 -5.41 -3.94 -9.03
C LEU A 170 -6.69 -4.55 -9.64
N CYS A 171 -7.04 -5.79 -9.29
CA CYS A 171 -8.23 -6.50 -9.81
C CYS A 171 -9.23 -6.94 -8.73
N ALA A 172 -9.10 -6.50 -7.47
CA ALA A 172 -9.93 -6.92 -6.33
C ALA A 172 -11.44 -6.69 -6.50
N THR A 173 -11.85 -5.88 -7.49
CA THR A 173 -13.25 -5.64 -7.82
C THR A 173 -13.84 -6.66 -8.79
N GLU A 174 -13.02 -7.50 -9.42
CA GLU A 174 -13.44 -8.56 -10.35
C GLU A 174 -14.02 -9.77 -9.59
N GLU A 175 -15.06 -10.39 -10.15
CA GLU A 175 -15.77 -11.52 -9.55
C GLU A 175 -14.82 -12.72 -9.29
N ALA A 176 -13.95 -13.03 -10.25
CA ALA A 176 -12.95 -14.11 -10.13
C ALA A 176 -11.88 -13.82 -9.06
N ALA A 177 -11.54 -12.56 -8.81
CA ALA A 177 -10.62 -12.20 -7.73
C ALA A 177 -11.31 -12.32 -6.36
N GLN A 178 -12.61 -11.99 -6.28
CA GLN A 178 -13.38 -12.10 -5.04
C GLN A 178 -13.57 -13.53 -4.56
N GLU A 179 -13.67 -14.51 -5.47
CA GLU A 179 -13.74 -15.94 -5.11
C GLU A 179 -12.47 -16.42 -4.38
N LEU A 180 -11.30 -15.89 -4.75
CA LEU A 180 -10.01 -16.25 -4.16
C LEU A 180 -9.60 -15.36 -2.97
N ASN A 181 -10.45 -14.41 -2.59
CA ASN A 181 -10.14 -13.43 -1.55
C ASN A 181 -9.88 -14.08 -0.17
N SER A 182 -10.54 -15.19 0.16
CA SER A 182 -10.31 -15.89 1.45
C SER A 182 -8.93 -16.55 1.56
N GLU A 183 -8.32 -16.91 0.43
CA GLU A 183 -6.98 -17.51 0.37
C GLU A 183 -5.88 -16.46 0.17
N ILE A 184 -6.20 -15.32 -0.44
CA ILE A 184 -5.23 -14.28 -0.80
C ILE A 184 -5.13 -13.17 0.27
N ALA A 185 -6.20 -12.86 1.00
CA ALA A 185 -6.29 -11.69 1.91
C ALA A 185 -5.89 -11.93 3.36
#